data_AF-A0A2G6JMD4-F1
#
_entry.id   AF-A0A2G6JMD4-F1
#
_cell.length_a   1.000
_cell.length_b   1.000
_cell.length_c   1.000
_cell.angle_alpha   90.00
_cell.angle_beta   90.00
_cell.angle_gamma   90.00
#
_symmetry.space_group_name_H-M   'P 1'
#
loop_
_entity.id
_entity.type
_entity.pdbx_description
1 polymer ?
#
loop_
_entity_poly.entity_id
_entity_poly.type
_entity_poly.pdbx_seq_one_letter_code
_entity_poly.pdbx_strand_id
1 'polypeptide(L)'
;MMKHLAIPGLAVLCLATPFNLTAQAQKPPKLVKKLSPVSQRYHELMTKVQKAQSQHYAEYRKKLAKARKEAKGKRPAVLPAFAPYDLKPHFAEFWKAAGSFEGEDQISFLLWIVRNGARSAPEQCKKAFALLLAEHHGSEKLRALSPMLASLSQALGAETTQAAINSLLKRSPHASVRAGALYSRAQIALAKAKQLSGTEKRAGIEKALSYFEKALATDDGESWASRARGSIHEFRKLQPGMLAPNIVGKDLDGVAFELSQYRGKVVLLSFWGDW
;
A
#
# COMPACT_ATOMS: atom_id res chain seq x y z
N MET A 1 -12.64 24.63 17.93
CA MET A 1 -11.26 24.24 18.33
C MET A 1 -11.34 22.86 18.98
N MET A 2 -10.69 21.77 18.60
CA MET A 2 -9.76 21.37 17.54
C MET A 2 -10.24 19.99 17.06
N LYS A 3 -10.29 19.74 15.75
CA LYS A 3 -10.67 18.44 15.17
C LYS A 3 -9.41 17.55 15.12
N HIS A 4 -9.39 16.45 15.87
CA HIS A 4 -8.38 15.40 15.71
C HIS A 4 -8.70 14.55 14.48
N LEU A 5 -8.00 14.80 13.38
CA LEU A 5 -7.93 13.86 12.25
C LEU A 5 -7.00 12.70 12.63
N ALA A 6 -7.57 11.52 12.84
CA ALA A 6 -6.80 10.28 12.89
C ALA A 6 -6.57 9.77 11.45
N ILE A 7 -5.31 9.71 11.03
CA ILE A 7 -4.89 9.11 9.76
C ILE A 7 -4.44 7.66 10.08
N PRO A 8 -5.15 6.61 9.61
CA PRO A 8 -4.63 5.26 9.72
C PRO A 8 -3.66 4.99 8.57
N GLY A 9 -2.36 5.00 8.87
CA GLY A 9 -1.31 4.50 7.99
C GLY A 9 -1.31 2.98 8.03
N LEU A 10 -1.94 2.34 7.04
CA LEU A 10 -1.94 0.89 6.88
C LEU A 10 -0.57 0.45 6.33
N ALA A 11 0.27 -0.12 7.20
CA ALA A 11 1.48 -0.83 6.79
C ALA A 11 1.08 -2.22 6.27
N VAL A 12 1.01 -2.38 4.95
CA VAL A 12 0.87 -3.69 4.32
C VAL A 12 2.20 -4.44 4.44
N LEU A 13 2.28 -5.31 5.45
CA LEU A 13 3.18 -6.46 5.45
C LEU A 13 2.63 -7.44 4.40
N CYS A 14 3.42 -7.78 3.38
CA CYS A 14 3.09 -8.88 2.49
C CYS A 14 3.22 -10.19 3.27
N LEU A 15 2.10 -10.71 3.78
CA LEU A 15 1.98 -12.11 4.17
C LEU A 15 1.47 -12.87 2.95
N ALA A 16 2.21 -13.89 2.55
CA ALA A 16 1.80 -14.85 1.53
C ALA A 16 0.45 -15.47 1.94
N THR A 17 -0.51 -15.49 1.03
CA THR A 17 -1.82 -16.11 1.22
C THR A 17 -1.70 -17.63 1.42
N PRO A 18 -2.40 -18.24 2.38
CA PRO A 18 -2.53 -19.69 2.45
C PRO A 18 -3.53 -20.17 1.39
N PHE A 19 -3.05 -21.04 0.51
CA PHE A 19 -3.84 -21.81 -0.44
C PHE A 19 -4.66 -22.86 0.34
N ASN A 20 -5.98 -22.90 0.18
CA ASN A 20 -6.84 -23.80 0.95
C ASN A 20 -6.90 -25.23 0.36
N LEU A 21 -7.25 -26.16 1.25
CA LEU A 21 -7.07 -27.61 1.21
C LEU A 21 -7.81 -28.35 0.09
N THR A 22 -7.11 -29.25 -0.60
CA THR A 22 -7.32 -30.72 -0.58
C THR A 22 -6.26 -31.35 -1.48
N ALA A 23 -5.08 -31.63 -0.94
CA ALA A 23 -4.10 -32.48 -1.60
C ALA A 23 -3.32 -33.25 -0.54
N GLN A 24 -3.44 -34.57 -0.63
CA GLN A 24 -2.72 -35.58 0.13
C GLN A 24 -1.25 -35.16 0.30
N ALA A 25 -0.73 -35.23 1.52
CA ALA A 25 0.59 -34.75 1.92
C ALA A 25 1.73 -35.47 1.17
N GLN A 26 2.01 -35.03 -0.06
CA GLN A 26 3.29 -35.27 -0.71
C GLN A 26 4.30 -34.30 -0.11
N LYS A 27 5.40 -34.82 0.43
CA LYS A 27 6.53 -34.01 0.91
C LYS A 27 6.88 -32.97 -0.16
N PRO A 28 6.98 -31.67 0.17
CA PRO A 28 7.28 -30.66 -0.82
C PRO A 28 8.63 -30.98 -1.48
N PRO A 29 8.74 -30.92 -2.82
CA PRO A 29 10.00 -31.18 -3.49
C PRO A 29 11.04 -30.17 -3.02
N LYS A 30 12.21 -30.65 -2.59
CA LYS A 30 13.36 -29.80 -2.23
C LYS A 30 13.85 -29.08 -3.49
N LEU A 31 13.38 -27.86 -3.69
CA LEU A 31 13.92 -26.91 -4.66
C LEU A 31 14.30 -25.63 -3.93
N VAL A 32 15.39 -25.67 -3.17
CA VAL A 32 16.08 -24.45 -2.75
C VAL A 32 16.86 -23.95 -3.97
N LYS A 33 16.20 -23.22 -4.87
CA LYS A 33 16.92 -22.45 -5.89
C LYS A 33 17.81 -21.45 -5.16
N LYS A 34 19.13 -21.55 -5.36
CA LYS A 34 20.09 -20.54 -4.90
C LYS A 34 19.65 -19.17 -5.43
N LEU A 35 19.41 -18.21 -4.54
CA LEU A 35 18.99 -16.86 -4.91
C LEU A 35 19.99 -16.24 -5.90
N SER A 36 19.53 -15.40 -6.83
CA SER A 36 20.43 -14.62 -7.69
C SER A 36 21.30 -13.67 -6.87
N PRO A 37 22.48 -13.24 -7.35
CA PRO A 37 23.34 -12.30 -6.62
C PRO A 37 22.62 -11.01 -6.17
N VAL A 38 21.80 -10.43 -7.05
CA VAL A 38 20.94 -9.28 -6.73
C VAL A 38 19.96 -9.59 -5.59
N SER A 39 19.30 -10.75 -5.62
CA SER A 39 18.34 -11.16 -4.60
C SER A 39 18.99 -11.45 -3.26
N GLN A 40 20.17 -12.06 -3.27
CA GLN A 40 20.99 -12.28 -2.07
C GLN A 40 21.36 -10.95 -1.44
N ARG A 41 21.90 -10.02 -2.24
CA ARG A 41 22.32 -8.71 -1.75
C ARG A 41 21.15 -7.90 -1.19
N TYR A 42 20.00 -7.92 -1.87
CA TYR A 42 18.79 -7.27 -1.38
C TYR A 42 18.31 -7.90 -0.06
N HIS A 43 18.32 -9.23 0.04
CA HIS A 43 17.93 -9.94 1.25
C HIS A 43 18.84 -9.64 2.45
N GLU A 44 20.15 -9.55 2.23
CA GLU A 44 21.12 -9.14 3.26
C GLU A 44 20.81 -7.76 3.83
N LEU A 45 20.59 -6.77 2.95
CA LEU A 45 20.27 -5.39 3.37
C LEU A 45 18.94 -5.35 4.12
N MET A 46 17.91 -6.05 3.62
CA MET A 46 16.61 -6.11 4.28
C MET A 46 16.69 -6.76 5.66
N THR A 47 17.45 -7.85 5.80
CA THR A 47 17.69 -8.51 7.10
C THR A 47 18.37 -7.57 8.08
N LYS A 48 19.36 -6.79 7.62
CA LYS A 48 20.03 -5.78 8.44
C LYS A 48 19.07 -4.68 8.91
N VAL A 49 18.25 -4.14 8.01
CA VAL A 49 17.21 -3.14 8.35
C VAL A 49 16.23 -3.72 9.37
N GLN A 50 15.71 -4.93 9.11
CA GLN A 50 14.72 -5.58 9.98
C GLN A 50 15.29 -5.87 11.37
N LYS A 51 16.55 -6.32 11.47
CA LYS A 51 17.21 -6.55 12.75
C LYS A 51 17.33 -5.25 13.55
N ALA A 52 17.81 -4.18 12.94
CA ALA A 52 17.99 -2.89 13.61
C ALA A 52 16.63 -2.29 14.04
N GLN A 53 15.62 -2.39 13.18
CA GLN A 53 14.26 -1.95 13.48
C GLN A 53 13.62 -2.78 14.62
N SER A 54 13.82 -4.10 14.61
CA SER A 54 13.33 -4.99 15.66
C SER A 54 13.95 -4.66 17.02
N GLN A 55 15.25 -4.37 17.06
CA GLN A 55 15.97 -3.94 18.26
C GLN A 55 15.41 -2.62 18.80
N HIS A 56 15.25 -1.61 17.95
CA HIS A 56 14.65 -0.32 18.32
C HIS A 56 13.25 -0.47 18.95
N TYR A 57 12.38 -1.27 18.34
CA TYR A 57 11.04 -1.49 18.89
C TYR A 57 11.01 -2.43 20.10
N ALA A 58 12.00 -3.30 20.27
CA ALA A 58 12.12 -4.10 21.49
C ALA A 58 12.34 -3.21 22.72
N GLU A 59 13.14 -2.15 22.60
CA GLU A 59 13.34 -1.18 23.67
C GLU A 59 12.06 -0.42 24.00
N TYR A 60 11.32 0.03 22.98
CA TYR A 60 10.02 0.67 23.18
C TYR A 60 9.03 -0.27 23.88
N ARG A 61 8.94 -1.55 23.44
CA ARG A 61 8.08 -2.56 24.08
C ARG A 61 8.45 -2.79 25.54
N LYS A 62 9.74 -2.81 25.89
CA LYS A 62 10.19 -2.92 27.29
C LYS A 62 9.71 -1.73 28.13
N LYS A 63 9.86 -0.49 27.63
CA LYS A 63 9.36 0.72 28.31
C LYS A 63 7.84 0.67 28.51
N LEU A 64 7.12 0.24 27.47
CA LEU A 64 5.66 0.12 27.51
C LEU A 64 5.20 -0.96 28.50
N ALA A 65 5.86 -2.12 28.52
CA ALA A 65 5.57 -3.19 29.46
C ALA A 65 5.81 -2.75 30.92
N LYS A 66 6.90 -2.01 31.17
CA LYS A 66 7.19 -1.43 32.49
C LYS A 66 6.06 -0.48 32.94
N ALA A 67 5.67 0.47 32.09
CA ALA A 67 4.59 1.41 32.40
C ALA A 67 3.25 0.70 32.68
N ARG A 68 2.93 -0.36 31.93
CA ARG A 68 1.73 -1.18 32.18
C ARG A 68 1.78 -1.94 33.51
N LYS A 69 2.95 -2.49 33.86
CA LYS A 69 3.15 -3.19 35.13
C LYS A 69 2.98 -2.23 36.31
N GLU A 70 3.56 -1.03 36.22
CA GLU A 70 3.44 0.03 37.24
C GLU A 70 1.98 0.49 37.42
N ALA A 71 1.18 0.46 36.34
CA ALA A 71 -0.24 0.81 36.39
C ALA A 71 -1.15 -0.27 37.01
N LYS A 72 -0.60 -1.45 37.41
CA LYS A 72 -1.31 -2.52 38.16
C LYS A 72 -2.72 -2.85 37.62
N GLY A 73 -2.84 -3.09 36.31
CA GLY A 73 -4.11 -3.45 35.67
C GLY A 73 -5.00 -2.26 35.30
N LYS A 74 -4.62 -1.02 35.67
CA LYS A 74 -5.22 0.20 35.14
C LYS A 74 -4.48 0.67 33.88
N ARG A 75 -5.10 1.56 33.11
CA ARG A 75 -4.44 2.23 31.98
C ARG A 75 -3.31 3.13 32.52
N PRO A 76 -2.07 3.07 32.00
CA PRO A 76 -1.00 3.95 32.43
C PRO A 76 -1.39 5.42 32.23
N ALA A 77 -1.12 6.27 33.23
CA ALA A 77 -1.38 7.71 33.15
C ALA A 77 -0.51 8.38 32.08
N VAL A 78 0.71 7.88 31.88
CA VAL A 78 1.64 8.33 30.84
C VAL A 78 2.17 7.12 30.09
N LEU A 79 2.07 7.15 28.76
CA LEU A 79 2.70 6.17 27.89
C LEU A 79 4.07 6.67 27.46
N PRO A 80 5.07 5.77 27.30
CA PRO A 80 6.34 6.17 26.71
C PRO A 80 6.10 6.74 25.31
N ALA A 81 6.81 7.82 25.00
CA ALA A 81 6.76 8.43 23.67
C ALA A 81 7.19 7.41 22.61
N PHE A 82 6.34 7.23 21.59
CA PHE A 82 6.69 6.40 20.45
C PHE A 82 7.60 7.19 19.51
N ALA A 83 8.81 6.67 19.30
CA ALA A 83 9.72 7.15 18.27
C ALA A 83 9.78 6.10 17.14
N PRO A 84 9.41 6.44 15.89
CA PRO A 84 9.62 5.53 14.77
C PRO A 84 11.13 5.33 14.53
N TYR A 85 11.50 4.15 14.02
CA TYR A 85 12.88 3.84 13.69
C TYR A 85 13.39 4.73 12.55
N ASP A 86 14.60 5.29 12.68
CA ASP A 86 15.22 6.11 11.65
C ASP A 86 15.88 5.25 10.57
N LEU A 87 15.35 5.33 9.35
CA LEU A 87 15.87 4.60 8.19
C LEU A 87 17.04 5.31 7.50
N LYS A 88 17.33 6.58 7.83
CA LYS A 88 18.41 7.38 7.22
C LYS A 88 19.76 6.64 7.11
N PRO A 89 20.23 5.89 8.12
CA PRO A 89 21.52 5.21 8.05
C PRO A 89 21.65 4.17 6.93
N HIS A 90 20.53 3.63 6.43
CA HIS A 90 20.55 2.54 5.46
C HIS A 90 20.59 3.00 4.00
N PHE A 91 20.22 4.25 3.70
CA PHE A 91 20.12 4.73 2.31
C PHE A 91 21.46 4.64 1.55
N ALA A 92 22.59 4.89 2.22
CA ALA A 92 23.90 4.81 1.59
C ALA A 92 24.22 3.39 1.09
N GLU A 93 23.83 2.35 1.85
CA GLU A 93 24.05 0.95 1.48
C GLU A 93 23.15 0.53 0.31
N PHE A 94 21.91 1.01 0.27
CA PHE A 94 21.02 0.77 -0.85
C PHE A 94 21.48 1.47 -2.13
N TRP A 95 22.02 2.70 -2.04
CA TRP A 95 22.62 3.37 -3.19
C TRP A 95 23.87 2.66 -3.68
N LYS A 96 24.76 2.24 -2.77
CA LYS A 96 25.94 1.45 -3.12
C LYS A 96 25.57 0.15 -3.80
N ALA A 97 24.55 -0.55 -3.29
CA ALA A 97 24.04 -1.77 -3.91
C ALA A 97 23.45 -1.50 -5.28
N ALA A 98 22.59 -0.48 -5.44
CA ALA A 98 22.04 -0.09 -6.74
C ALA A 98 23.15 0.16 -7.78
N GLY A 99 24.20 0.91 -7.43
CA GLY A 99 25.33 1.18 -8.33
C GLY A 99 26.27 -0.01 -8.59
N SER A 100 26.08 -1.14 -7.90
CA SER A 100 26.86 -2.37 -8.11
C SER A 100 26.19 -3.34 -9.09
N PHE A 101 24.99 -3.03 -9.57
CA PHE A 101 24.24 -3.82 -10.53
C PHE A 101 23.88 -2.96 -11.74
N GLU A 102 23.51 -3.60 -12.85
CA GLU A 102 23.13 -2.93 -14.10
C GLU A 102 21.67 -3.25 -14.48
N GLY A 103 21.08 -2.41 -15.33
CA GLY A 103 19.74 -2.63 -15.86
C GLY A 103 18.69 -2.86 -14.77
N GLU A 104 17.82 -3.84 -14.97
CA GLU A 104 16.69 -4.07 -14.06
C GLU A 104 17.08 -4.59 -12.66
N ASP A 105 18.34 -4.94 -12.43
CA ASP A 105 18.81 -5.43 -11.12
C ASP A 105 19.00 -4.28 -10.12
N GLN A 106 19.09 -3.04 -10.60
CA GLN A 106 19.10 -1.84 -9.73
C GLN A 106 17.72 -1.54 -9.13
N ILE A 107 16.65 -1.92 -9.83
CA ILE A 107 15.29 -1.43 -9.58
C ILE A 107 14.83 -1.74 -8.14
N SER A 108 15.10 -2.93 -7.62
CA SER A 108 14.68 -3.31 -6.26
C SER A 108 15.26 -2.38 -5.18
N PHE A 109 16.53 -1.98 -5.33
CA PHE A 109 17.18 -1.08 -4.38
C PHE A 109 16.65 0.35 -4.51
N LEU A 110 16.47 0.84 -5.73
CA LEU A 110 15.91 2.17 -5.98
C LEU A 110 14.46 2.26 -5.49
N LEU A 111 13.64 1.23 -5.70
CA LEU A 111 12.27 1.15 -5.19
C LEU A 111 12.25 1.21 -3.65
N TRP A 112 13.20 0.55 -2.98
CA TRP A 112 13.32 0.64 -1.53
C TRP A 112 13.62 2.07 -1.08
N ILE A 113 14.53 2.77 -1.78
CA ILE A 113 14.86 4.18 -1.49
C ILE A 113 13.63 5.07 -1.68
N VAL A 114 12.91 4.93 -2.78
CA VAL A 114 11.69 5.73 -3.03
C VAL A 114 10.63 5.46 -1.96
N ARG A 115 10.42 4.19 -1.58
CA ARG A 115 9.40 3.79 -0.60
C ARG A 115 9.64 4.36 0.78
N ASN A 116 10.91 4.41 1.19
CA ASN A 116 11.28 4.79 2.55
C ASN A 116 11.81 6.22 2.66
N GLY A 117 12.19 6.84 1.53
CA GLY A 117 12.85 8.13 1.51
C GLY A 117 11.92 9.34 1.57
N ALA A 118 10.63 9.19 1.23
CA ALA A 118 9.71 10.32 1.14
C ALA A 118 9.71 11.23 2.38
N ARG A 119 9.77 10.63 3.59
CA ARG A 119 9.86 11.35 4.86
C ARG A 119 11.27 11.40 5.43
N SER A 120 12.01 10.28 5.33
CA SER A 120 13.32 10.15 5.99
C SER A 120 14.46 10.77 5.21
N ALA A 121 14.40 10.77 3.87
CA ALA A 121 15.47 11.24 3.00
C ALA A 121 14.89 11.78 1.68
N PRO A 122 14.17 12.93 1.69
CA PRO A 122 13.37 13.38 0.55
C PRO A 122 14.19 13.63 -0.72
N GLU A 123 15.41 14.14 -0.59
CA GLU A 123 16.31 14.34 -1.74
C GLU A 123 16.78 13.00 -2.34
N GLN A 124 17.04 12.00 -1.50
CA GLN A 124 17.39 10.64 -1.97
C GLN A 124 16.18 9.99 -2.67
N CYS A 125 14.97 10.19 -2.14
CA CYS A 125 13.73 9.74 -2.74
C CYS A 125 13.53 10.34 -4.14
N LYS A 126 13.64 11.67 -4.26
CA LYS A 126 13.52 12.39 -5.55
C LYS A 126 14.54 11.87 -6.56
N LYS A 127 15.80 11.71 -6.15
CA LYS A 127 16.87 11.21 -7.02
C LYS A 127 16.61 9.79 -7.51
N ALA A 128 16.29 8.86 -6.61
CA ALA A 128 15.99 7.47 -6.98
C ALA A 128 14.74 7.36 -7.86
N PHE A 129 13.72 8.17 -7.59
CA PHE A 129 12.51 8.23 -8.39
C PHE A 129 12.78 8.74 -9.81
N ALA A 130 13.56 9.82 -9.95
CA ALA A 130 13.96 10.34 -11.25
C ALA A 130 14.75 9.30 -12.06
N LEU A 131 15.70 8.61 -11.42
CA LEU A 131 16.50 7.55 -12.05
C LEU A 131 15.63 6.39 -12.57
N LEU A 132 14.69 5.91 -11.76
CA LEU A 132 13.73 4.87 -12.16
C LEU A 132 12.94 5.25 -13.43
N LEU A 133 12.48 6.50 -13.52
CA LEU A 133 11.70 6.96 -14.67
C LEU A 133 12.56 7.23 -15.90
N ALA A 134 13.81 7.66 -15.72
CA ALA A 134 14.72 7.94 -16.83
C ALA A 134 15.19 6.63 -17.49
N GLU A 135 15.75 5.72 -16.69
CA GLU A 135 16.54 4.57 -17.16
C GLU A 135 15.73 3.28 -17.27
N HIS A 136 14.65 3.13 -16.50
CA HIS A 136 13.92 1.85 -16.40
C HIS A 136 12.50 1.89 -16.95
N HIS A 137 12.17 2.89 -17.79
CA HIS A 137 10.84 3.07 -18.38
C HIS A 137 10.29 1.83 -19.13
N GLY A 138 11.19 1.01 -19.68
CA GLY A 138 10.86 -0.24 -20.37
C GLY A 138 10.65 -1.46 -19.46
N SER A 139 10.84 -1.32 -18.14
CA SER A 139 10.76 -2.44 -17.20
C SER A 139 9.35 -2.63 -16.63
N GLU A 140 8.88 -3.87 -16.57
CA GLU A 140 7.61 -4.19 -15.91
C GLU A 140 7.71 -4.02 -14.38
N LYS A 141 8.93 -4.10 -13.81
CA LYS A 141 9.16 -3.92 -12.37
C LYS A 141 8.73 -2.54 -11.88
N LEU A 142 8.64 -1.53 -12.77
CA LEU A 142 8.08 -0.22 -12.44
C LEU A 142 6.60 -0.28 -11.99
N ARG A 143 5.88 -1.38 -12.23
CA ARG A 143 4.54 -1.62 -11.68
C ARG A 143 4.50 -1.37 -10.17
N ALA A 144 5.59 -1.67 -9.45
CA ALA A 144 5.74 -1.46 -8.02
C ALA A 144 5.67 0.01 -7.57
N LEU A 145 5.90 0.98 -8.46
CA LEU A 145 5.72 2.41 -8.16
C LEU A 145 4.25 2.81 -8.03
N SER A 146 3.35 2.14 -8.74
CA SER A 146 1.93 2.50 -8.83
C SER A 146 1.22 2.72 -7.49
N PRO A 147 1.31 1.82 -6.47
CA PRO A 147 0.67 2.08 -5.17
C PRO A 147 1.28 3.28 -4.45
N MET A 148 2.51 3.67 -4.79
CA MET A 148 3.26 4.73 -4.12
C MET A 148 3.01 6.10 -4.73
N LEU A 149 2.74 6.21 -6.04
CA LEU A 149 2.61 7.48 -6.77
C LEU A 149 1.64 8.47 -6.10
N ALA A 150 0.46 8.01 -5.65
CA ALA A 150 -0.50 8.88 -4.96
C ALA A 150 0.05 9.44 -3.64
N SER A 151 0.76 8.61 -2.86
CA SER A 151 1.39 9.02 -1.59
C SER A 151 2.62 9.91 -1.81
N LEU A 152 3.37 9.65 -2.88
CA LEU A 152 4.56 10.41 -3.26
C LEU A 152 4.22 11.83 -3.71
N SER A 153 2.98 12.10 -4.15
CA SER A 153 2.55 13.46 -4.51
C SER A 153 2.78 14.49 -3.41
N GLN A 154 2.72 14.08 -2.14
CA GLN A 154 2.99 14.98 -1.01
C GLN A 154 4.49 15.27 -0.85
N ALA A 155 5.36 14.30 -1.16
CA ALA A 155 6.80 14.43 -0.98
C ALA A 155 7.54 14.98 -2.22
N LEU A 156 7.04 14.66 -3.42
CA LEU A 156 7.64 15.02 -4.70
C LEU A 156 6.98 16.25 -5.35
N GLY A 157 5.81 16.64 -4.85
CA GLY A 157 4.97 17.67 -5.46
C GLY A 157 4.00 17.10 -6.51
N ALA A 158 2.87 17.80 -6.68
CA ALA A 158 1.79 17.40 -7.58
C ALA A 158 2.24 17.40 -9.05
N GLU A 159 3.01 18.41 -9.47
CA GLU A 159 3.49 18.55 -10.84
C GLU A 159 4.46 17.42 -11.22
N THR A 160 5.47 17.15 -10.37
CA THR A 160 6.42 16.04 -10.54
C THR A 160 5.70 14.70 -10.66
N THR A 161 4.72 14.48 -9.80
CA THR A 161 3.95 13.22 -9.79
C THR A 161 3.08 13.09 -11.05
N GLN A 162 2.45 14.20 -11.48
CA GLN A 162 1.66 14.22 -12.70
C GLN A 162 2.53 13.99 -13.95
N ALA A 163 3.72 14.60 -14.00
CA ALA A 163 4.70 14.40 -15.06
C ALA A 163 5.20 12.94 -15.09
N ALA A 164 5.45 12.34 -13.93
CA ALA A 164 5.82 10.93 -13.82
C ALA A 164 4.72 9.99 -14.33
N ILE A 165 3.47 10.21 -13.92
CA ILE A 165 2.33 9.42 -14.42
C ILE A 165 2.20 9.58 -15.94
N ASN A 166 2.34 10.80 -16.47
CA ASN A 166 2.33 11.04 -17.92
C ASN A 166 3.46 10.28 -18.64
N SER A 167 4.67 10.31 -18.09
CA SER A 167 5.84 9.59 -18.61
C SER A 167 5.60 8.08 -18.67
N LEU A 168 5.09 7.48 -17.58
CA LEU A 168 4.78 6.05 -17.52
C LEU A 168 3.71 5.64 -18.55
N LEU A 169 2.66 6.44 -18.70
CA LEU A 169 1.60 6.17 -19.69
C LEU A 169 2.09 6.27 -21.13
N LYS A 170 3.01 7.19 -21.42
CA LYS A 170 3.54 7.42 -22.76
C LYS A 170 4.64 6.43 -23.15
N ARG A 171 5.52 6.08 -22.21
CA ARG A 171 6.79 5.38 -22.49
C ARG A 171 6.78 3.90 -22.11
N SER A 172 5.92 3.46 -21.19
CA SER A 172 5.97 2.07 -20.72
C SER A 172 5.29 1.14 -21.74
N PRO A 173 5.98 0.08 -22.22
CA PRO A 173 5.38 -0.92 -23.09
C PRO A 173 4.42 -1.85 -22.33
N HIS A 174 4.47 -1.86 -20.99
CA HIS A 174 3.74 -2.79 -20.16
C HIS A 174 2.36 -2.28 -19.76
N ALA A 175 1.32 -3.06 -20.11
CA ALA A 175 -0.07 -2.83 -19.73
C ALA A 175 -0.24 -2.64 -18.21
N SER A 176 0.40 -3.50 -17.43
CA SER A 176 0.37 -3.48 -15.97
C SER A 176 0.89 -2.18 -15.34
N VAL A 177 1.95 -1.59 -15.93
CA VAL A 177 2.53 -0.31 -15.49
C VAL A 177 1.60 0.84 -15.84
N ARG A 178 1.06 0.87 -17.07
CA ARG A 178 0.12 1.90 -17.52
C ARG A 178 -1.17 1.88 -16.71
N ALA A 179 -1.73 0.70 -16.45
CA ALA A 179 -2.93 0.53 -15.63
C ALA A 179 -2.69 1.00 -14.20
N GLY A 180 -1.54 0.66 -13.60
CA GLY A 180 -1.17 1.15 -12.28
C GLY A 180 -1.05 2.68 -12.24
N ALA A 181 -0.46 3.30 -13.25
CA ALA A 181 -0.38 4.77 -13.35
C ALA A 181 -1.77 5.44 -13.49
N LEU A 182 -2.69 4.85 -14.26
CA LEU A 182 -4.08 5.30 -14.35
C LEU A 182 -4.81 5.17 -13.00
N TYR A 183 -4.62 4.05 -12.30
CA TYR A 183 -5.17 3.84 -10.96
C TYR A 183 -4.65 4.90 -9.98
N SER A 184 -3.34 5.21 -9.97
CA SER A 184 -2.79 6.28 -9.13
C SER A 184 -3.38 7.65 -9.46
N ARG A 185 -3.58 7.94 -10.76
CA ARG A 185 -4.22 9.18 -11.21
C ARG A 185 -5.66 9.29 -10.72
N ALA A 186 -6.41 8.20 -10.75
CA ALA A 186 -7.76 8.13 -10.21
C ALA A 186 -7.78 8.44 -8.71
N GLN A 187 -6.85 7.84 -7.94
CA GLN A 187 -6.72 8.08 -6.50
C GLN A 187 -6.39 9.54 -6.18
N ILE A 188 -5.50 10.17 -6.95
CA ILE A 188 -5.17 11.59 -6.79
C ILE A 188 -6.38 12.48 -7.10
N ALA A 189 -7.08 12.20 -8.20
CA ALA A 189 -8.31 12.93 -8.56
C ALA A 189 -9.39 12.80 -7.49
N LEU A 190 -9.55 11.61 -6.91
CA LEU A 190 -10.48 11.34 -5.84
C LEU A 190 -10.10 12.08 -4.55
N ALA A 191 -8.82 12.06 -4.17
CA ALA A 191 -8.33 12.80 -3.01
C ALA A 191 -8.62 14.31 -3.13
N LYS A 192 -8.45 14.87 -4.34
CA LYS A 192 -8.83 16.26 -4.64
C LYS A 192 -10.34 16.47 -4.54
N ALA A 193 -11.15 15.60 -5.15
CA ALA A 193 -12.60 15.70 -5.13
C ALA A 193 -13.19 15.68 -3.71
N LYS A 194 -12.57 14.92 -2.79
CA LYS A 194 -12.96 14.88 -1.37
C LYS A 194 -12.84 16.23 -0.64
N GLN A 195 -12.04 17.16 -1.17
CA GLN A 195 -11.89 18.52 -0.62
C GLN A 195 -12.92 19.51 -1.19
N LEU A 196 -13.72 19.08 -2.17
CA LEU A 196 -14.71 19.92 -2.84
C LEU A 196 -16.13 19.62 -2.31
N SER A 197 -17.10 20.45 -2.72
CA SER A 197 -18.51 20.27 -2.38
C SER A 197 -19.39 20.34 -3.64
N GLY A 198 -20.69 20.02 -3.47
CA GLY A 198 -21.70 20.21 -4.53
C GLY A 198 -21.37 19.54 -5.87
N THR A 199 -21.57 20.30 -6.95
CA THR A 199 -21.37 19.87 -8.34
C THR A 199 -19.90 19.59 -8.66
N GLU A 200 -18.97 20.38 -8.11
CA GLU A 200 -17.53 20.22 -8.33
C GLU A 200 -17.01 18.91 -7.75
N LYS A 201 -17.49 18.53 -6.55
CA LYS A 201 -17.20 17.22 -5.96
C LYS A 201 -17.68 16.08 -6.87
N ARG A 202 -18.91 16.17 -7.39
CA ARG A 202 -19.46 15.15 -8.30
C ARG A 202 -18.63 15.04 -9.57
N ALA A 203 -18.30 16.16 -10.21
CA ALA A 203 -17.44 16.19 -11.40
C ALA A 203 -16.04 15.61 -11.12
N GLY A 204 -15.46 15.90 -9.94
CA GLY A 204 -14.19 15.34 -9.52
C GLY A 204 -14.24 13.82 -9.32
N ILE A 205 -15.33 13.29 -8.74
CA ILE A 205 -15.55 11.85 -8.58
C ILE A 205 -15.70 11.18 -9.95
N GLU A 206 -16.55 11.71 -10.84
CA GLU A 206 -16.72 11.15 -12.19
C GLU A 206 -15.42 11.14 -12.98
N LYS A 207 -14.60 12.20 -12.85
CA LYS A 207 -13.26 12.23 -13.43
C LYS A 207 -12.37 11.11 -12.88
N ALA A 208 -12.40 10.86 -11.56
CA ALA A 208 -11.67 9.75 -10.96
C ALA A 208 -12.17 8.38 -11.48
N LEU A 209 -13.49 8.19 -11.58
CA LEU A 209 -14.09 6.97 -12.13
C LEU A 209 -13.65 6.71 -13.57
N SER A 210 -13.60 7.73 -14.42
CA SER A 210 -13.10 7.58 -15.79
C SER A 210 -11.66 7.07 -15.87
N TYR A 211 -10.81 7.41 -14.89
CA TYR A 211 -9.45 6.89 -14.83
C TYR A 211 -9.40 5.44 -14.32
N PHE A 212 -10.26 5.07 -13.38
CA PHE A 212 -10.40 3.67 -12.98
C PHE A 212 -10.90 2.80 -14.13
N GLU A 213 -11.87 3.27 -14.91
CA GLU A 213 -12.37 2.54 -16.09
C GLU A 213 -11.27 2.35 -17.14
N LYS A 214 -10.47 3.39 -17.39
CA LYS A 214 -9.29 3.27 -18.25
C LYS A 214 -8.27 2.28 -17.69
N ALA A 215 -8.00 2.30 -16.38
CA ALA A 215 -7.09 1.34 -15.75
C ALA A 215 -7.60 -0.10 -15.92
N LEU A 216 -8.90 -0.31 -15.71
CA LEU A 216 -9.58 -1.58 -15.90
C LEU A 216 -9.50 -2.09 -17.35
N ALA A 217 -9.64 -1.20 -18.34
CA ALA A 217 -9.52 -1.54 -19.76
C ALA A 217 -8.06 -1.76 -20.23
N THR A 218 -7.08 -1.30 -19.46
CA THR A 218 -5.65 -1.35 -19.84
C THR A 218 -4.93 -2.59 -19.30
N ASP A 219 -5.37 -3.16 -18.17
CA ASP A 219 -4.74 -4.32 -17.50
C ASP A 219 -5.36 -5.63 -18.02
N ASP A 220 -4.53 -6.58 -18.44
CA ASP A 220 -4.91 -7.93 -18.86
C ASP A 220 -5.03 -8.92 -17.68
N GLY A 221 -4.71 -8.47 -16.45
CA GLY A 221 -4.61 -9.33 -15.27
C GLY A 221 -5.29 -8.80 -13.99
N GLU A 222 -5.17 -9.60 -12.93
CA GLU A 222 -5.99 -9.53 -11.71
C GLU A 222 -5.59 -8.42 -10.70
N SER A 223 -4.56 -7.61 -10.95
CA SER A 223 -4.00 -6.72 -9.91
C SER A 223 -4.60 -5.32 -9.87
N TRP A 224 -4.59 -4.58 -10.99
CA TRP A 224 -5.04 -3.18 -11.03
C TRP A 224 -6.46 -3.09 -11.56
N ALA A 225 -6.83 -3.95 -12.51
CA ALA A 225 -8.22 -4.15 -12.92
C ALA A 225 -9.12 -4.46 -11.72
N SER A 226 -8.75 -5.44 -10.88
CA SER A 226 -9.56 -5.83 -9.71
C SER A 226 -9.73 -4.67 -8.73
N ARG A 227 -8.65 -3.96 -8.40
CA ARG A 227 -8.70 -2.77 -7.53
C ARG A 227 -9.57 -1.66 -8.13
N ALA A 228 -9.39 -1.35 -9.41
CA ALA A 228 -10.19 -0.34 -10.11
C ALA A 228 -11.68 -0.71 -10.11
N ARG A 229 -11.99 -1.99 -10.37
CA ARG A 229 -13.37 -2.51 -10.33
C ARG A 229 -13.98 -2.37 -8.93
N GLY A 230 -13.22 -2.68 -7.89
CA GLY A 230 -13.62 -2.47 -6.49
C GLY A 230 -13.93 -1.01 -6.18
N SER A 231 -13.04 -0.09 -6.57
CA SER A 231 -13.26 1.35 -6.40
C SER A 231 -14.49 1.85 -7.18
N ILE A 232 -14.67 1.42 -8.44
CA ILE A 232 -15.87 1.76 -9.22
C ILE A 232 -17.13 1.24 -8.53
N HIS A 233 -17.12 0.00 -8.04
CA HIS A 233 -18.25 -0.59 -7.32
C HIS A 233 -18.58 0.20 -6.04
N GLU A 234 -17.57 0.55 -5.24
CA GLU A 234 -17.74 1.35 -4.02
C GLU A 234 -18.45 2.68 -4.32
N PHE A 235 -18.00 3.42 -5.33
CA PHE A 235 -18.58 4.72 -5.69
C PHE A 235 -19.95 4.63 -6.36
N ARG A 236 -20.22 3.54 -7.09
CA ARG A 236 -21.51 3.36 -7.79
C ARG A 236 -22.59 2.67 -6.96
N LYS A 237 -22.21 1.92 -5.93
CA LYS A 237 -23.13 1.01 -5.22
C LYS A 237 -23.07 1.12 -3.69
N LEU A 238 -22.01 1.70 -3.11
CA LEU A 238 -21.78 1.72 -1.65
C LEU A 238 -21.67 3.13 -1.08
N GLN A 239 -22.42 4.09 -1.62
CA GLN A 239 -22.45 5.47 -1.12
C GLN A 239 -23.58 5.69 -0.11
N PRO A 240 -23.46 6.68 0.80
CA PRO A 240 -24.55 7.06 1.69
C PRO A 240 -25.86 7.32 0.93
N GLY A 241 -26.97 6.77 1.43
CA GLY A 241 -28.29 6.86 0.79
C GLY A 241 -28.59 5.76 -0.23
N MET A 242 -27.61 4.92 -0.59
CA MET A 242 -27.84 3.73 -1.42
C MET A 242 -28.36 2.56 -0.58
N LEU A 243 -29.07 1.64 -1.25
CA LEU A 243 -29.48 0.38 -0.64
C LEU A 243 -28.24 -0.47 -0.34
N ALA A 244 -28.01 -0.78 0.94
CA ALA A 244 -26.95 -1.72 1.31
C ALA A 244 -27.18 -3.08 0.62
N PRO A 245 -26.14 -3.67 -0.02
CA PRO A 245 -26.25 -5.00 -0.63
C PRO A 245 -26.73 -6.03 0.38
N ASN A 246 -27.55 -6.97 -0.07
CA ASN A 246 -27.99 -8.05 0.80
C ASN A 246 -26.80 -8.97 1.10
N ILE A 247 -26.43 -9.10 2.36
CA ILE A 247 -25.35 -9.99 2.82
C ILE A 247 -26.01 -11.23 3.36
N VAL A 248 -25.65 -12.37 2.78
CA VAL A 248 -26.11 -13.70 3.20
C VAL A 248 -24.93 -14.47 3.75
N GLY A 249 -25.10 -15.11 4.89
CA GLY A 249 -24.05 -15.89 5.54
C GLY A 249 -24.60 -16.81 6.63
N LYS A 250 -23.69 -17.36 7.43
CA LYS A 250 -24.01 -18.06 8.67
C LYS A 250 -23.20 -17.42 9.79
N ASP A 251 -23.77 -17.36 10.98
CA ASP A 251 -23.03 -16.94 12.18
C ASP A 251 -22.15 -18.08 12.74
N LEU A 252 -21.54 -17.85 13.91
CA LEU A 252 -20.64 -18.81 14.56
C LEU A 252 -21.34 -20.11 15.00
N ASP A 253 -22.67 -20.06 15.19
CA ASP A 253 -23.49 -21.20 15.58
C ASP A 253 -24.15 -21.88 14.36
N GLY A 254 -23.84 -21.41 13.15
CA GLY A 254 -24.38 -21.94 11.90
C GLY A 254 -25.79 -21.44 11.57
N VAL A 255 -26.32 -20.48 12.33
CA VAL A 255 -27.63 -19.87 12.08
C VAL A 255 -27.54 -19.01 10.83
N ALA A 256 -28.52 -19.16 9.94
CA ALA A 256 -28.58 -18.39 8.71
C ALA A 256 -28.74 -16.89 9.04
N PHE A 257 -27.88 -16.08 8.44
CA PHE A 257 -27.89 -14.62 8.54
C PHE A 257 -28.22 -14.03 7.16
N GLU A 258 -29.15 -13.09 7.13
CA GLU A 258 -29.44 -12.30 5.94
C GLU A 258 -29.75 -10.85 6.32
N LEU A 259 -29.01 -9.89 5.75
CA LEU A 259 -29.14 -8.48 6.11
C LEU A 259 -30.54 -7.91 5.81
N SER A 260 -31.21 -8.42 4.77
CA SER A 260 -32.57 -8.00 4.40
C SER A 260 -33.60 -8.28 5.50
N GLN A 261 -33.37 -9.27 6.38
CA GLN A 261 -34.27 -9.63 7.48
C GLN A 261 -34.31 -8.58 8.59
N TYR A 262 -33.39 -7.60 8.57
CA TYR A 262 -33.32 -6.52 9.54
C TYR A 262 -33.98 -5.22 9.05
N ARG A 263 -34.76 -5.26 7.96
CA ARG A 263 -35.53 -4.10 7.49
C ARG A 263 -36.48 -3.59 8.59
N GLY A 264 -36.65 -2.27 8.64
CA GLY A 264 -37.40 -1.61 9.71
C GLY A 264 -36.59 -1.35 10.99
N LYS A 265 -35.35 -1.85 11.09
CA LYS A 265 -34.45 -1.58 12.22
C LYS A 265 -33.30 -0.64 11.80
N VAL A 266 -32.76 0.08 12.79
CA VAL A 266 -31.46 0.73 12.66
C VAL A 266 -30.39 -0.33 12.94
N VAL A 267 -29.51 -0.58 11.97
CA VAL A 267 -28.50 -1.65 12.04
C VAL A 267 -27.11 -1.04 12.00
N LEU A 268 -26.27 -1.41 12.95
CA LEU A 268 -24.82 -1.20 12.87
C LEU A 268 -24.18 -2.49 12.35
N LEU A 269 -23.64 -2.44 11.12
CA LEU A 269 -22.90 -3.54 10.53
C LEU A 269 -21.40 -3.35 10.78
N SER A 270 -20.78 -4.31 11.46
CA SER A 270 -19.36 -4.29 11.82
C SER A 270 -18.60 -5.41 11.11
N PHE A 271 -17.52 -5.06 10.40
CA PHE A 271 -16.60 -6.00 9.78
C PHE A 271 -15.33 -6.10 10.63
N TRP A 272 -15.02 -7.30 11.14
CA TRP A 272 -13.89 -7.57 12.04
C TRP A 272 -13.33 -8.98 11.81
N GLY A 273 -12.19 -9.31 12.43
CA GLY A 273 -11.62 -10.66 12.47
C GLY A 273 -10.53 -10.81 13.52
N ASP A 274 -10.10 -12.05 13.73
CA ASP A 274 -9.22 -12.55 14.81
C ASP A 274 -7.72 -12.56 14.47
N TRP A 275 -7.37 -12.03 13.30
CA TRP A 275 -6.03 -12.01 12.69
C TRP A 275 -4.93 -11.36 13.53
#